data_AF-A0A947ZBN4-F1
#
_entry.id   AF-A0A947ZBN4-F1
#
_cell.length_a   1.000
_cell.length_b   1.000
_cell.length_c   1.000
_cell.angle_alpha   90.00
_cell.angle_beta   90.00
_cell.angle_gamma   90.00
#
_symmetry.space_group_name_H-M   'P 1'
#
loop_
_entity.id
_entity.type
_entity.pdbx_description
1 polymer ?
#
loop_
_entity_poly.entity_id
_entity_poly.type
_entity_poly.pdbx_seq_one_letter_code
_entity_poly.pdbx_strand_id
1 'polypeptide(L)'
;HPFSDYQTGAITFVQRFGSSLNMNLHFHTLFLDGVYQKPQGDAQNPPFIMASKPKDEEIKKLSEQISSAIIKMLDDKGVLERFKDQDPLLQYNLPLAL
;
A
#
# COMPACT_ATOMS: atom_id res chain seq x y z
N HIS A 1 2.74 18.99 11.67
CA HIS A 1 2.51 17.53 11.56
C HIS A 1 3.69 16.81 12.19
N PRO A 2 3.49 15.72 12.94
CA PRO A 2 4.55 15.03 13.72
C PRO A 2 5.72 14.47 12.89
N PHE A 3 5.66 14.56 11.55
CA PHE A 3 6.71 14.11 10.63
C PHE A 3 7.18 15.21 9.67
N SER A 4 6.94 16.50 9.97
CA SER A 4 7.33 17.60 9.08
C SER A 4 8.84 17.66 8.80
N ASP A 5 9.62 17.02 9.67
CA ASP A 5 11.08 17.04 9.65
C ASP A 5 11.66 15.76 9.05
N TYR A 6 10.82 14.84 8.56
CA TYR A 6 11.26 13.60 7.91
C TYR A 6 10.71 13.51 6.49
N GLN A 7 11.53 13.04 5.57
CA GLN A 7 11.17 12.85 4.17
C GLN A 7 11.58 11.45 3.71
N THR A 8 10.68 10.79 2.99
CA THR A 8 10.95 9.51 2.31
C THR A 8 10.98 9.73 0.79
N GLY A 9 11.35 8.70 0.04
CA GLY A 9 11.45 8.73 -1.42
C GLY A 9 10.95 7.43 -2.02
N ALA A 10 10.18 7.54 -3.10
CA ALA A 10 9.65 6.39 -3.82
C ALA A 10 9.49 6.69 -5.30
N ILE A 11 9.70 5.66 -6.12
CA ILE A 11 9.39 5.68 -7.55
C ILE A 11 8.55 4.47 -7.86
N THR A 12 7.37 4.69 -8.44
CA THR A 12 6.49 3.62 -8.90
C THR A 12 6.43 3.60 -10.42
N PHE A 13 6.76 2.46 -10.99
CA PHE A 13 6.56 2.16 -12.40
C PHE A 13 5.26 1.38 -12.55
N VAL A 14 4.42 1.82 -13.48
CA VAL A 14 3.16 1.16 -13.81
C VAL A 14 3.38 0.33 -15.06
N GLN A 15 3.33 -0.99 -14.92
CA GLN A 15 3.43 -1.93 -16.02
C GLN A 15 2.04 -2.42 -16.43
N ARG A 16 1.77 -2.42 -17.72
CA ARG A 16 0.55 -2.95 -18.33
C ARG A 16 0.97 -4.04 -19.31
N PHE A 17 0.75 -5.31 -18.98
CA PHE A 17 1.10 -6.43 -19.87
C PHE A 17 0.04 -7.54 -19.85
N GLY A 18 -0.21 -8.13 -21.02
CA GLY A 18 -1.07 -9.30 -21.18
C GLY A 18 -0.94 -9.86 -22.61
N SER A 19 -0.78 -11.19 -22.73
CA SER A 19 -0.65 -11.88 -24.03
C SER A 19 -1.96 -11.99 -24.82
N SER A 20 -3.09 -11.76 -24.17
CA SER A 20 -4.44 -11.94 -24.74
C SER A 20 -5.39 -10.93 -24.13
N LEU A 21 -5.32 -9.66 -24.57
CA LEU A 21 -6.23 -8.52 -24.29
C LEU A 21 -6.64 -8.21 -22.82
N ASN A 22 -6.25 -9.02 -21.85
CA ASN A 22 -6.43 -8.79 -20.42
C ASN A 22 -5.31 -7.89 -19.94
N MET A 23 -5.66 -6.64 -19.65
CA MET A 23 -4.76 -5.65 -19.10
C MET A 23 -4.49 -5.96 -17.63
N ASN A 24 -3.45 -6.75 -17.33
CA ASN A 24 -2.98 -6.88 -15.96
C ASN A 24 -2.15 -5.64 -15.61
N LEU A 25 -2.64 -4.85 -14.67
CA LEU A 25 -1.97 -3.65 -14.18
C LEU A 25 -1.09 -4.03 -12.98
N HIS A 26 0.23 -3.90 -13.14
CA HIS A 26 1.21 -4.16 -12.08
C HIS A 26 1.88 -2.86 -11.67
N PHE A 27 2.03 -2.66 -10.36
CA PHE A 27 2.75 -1.53 -9.78
C PHE A 27 4.08 -2.03 -9.23
N HIS A 28 5.18 -1.64 -9.85
CA HIS A 28 6.53 -1.92 -9.37
C HIS A 28 7.05 -0.68 -8.65
N THR A 29 7.19 -0.75 -7.33
CA THR A 29 7.63 0.38 -6.52
C THR A 29 9.02 0.13 -5.95
N LEU A 30 9.92 1.07 -6.18
CA LEU A 30 11.16 1.23 -5.43
C LEU A 30 10.90 2.25 -4.32
N PHE A 31 11.16 1.87 -3.08
CA PHE A 31 10.91 2.70 -1.91
C PHE A 31 12.17 2.71 -1.04
N LEU A 32 12.51 3.87 -0.45
CA LEU A 32 13.63 3.95 0.49
C LEU A 32 13.30 3.21 1.79
N ASP A 33 14.19 2.34 2.24
CA ASP A 33 14.03 1.61 3.51
C ASP A 33 14.41 2.48 4.73
N GLY A 34 13.79 3.66 4.82
CA GLY A 34 14.10 4.67 5.80
C GLY A 34 13.64 6.08 5.40
N VAL A 35 14.12 7.06 6.16
CA VAL A 35 13.79 8.47 5.97
C VAL A 35 15.03 9.35 6.09
N TYR A 36 15.04 10.45 5.35
CA TYR A 36 15.95 11.56 5.60
C TYR A 36 15.34 12.50 6.63
N GLN A 37 16.10 12.84 7.65
CA GLN A 37 15.73 13.94 8.55
C GLN A 37 16.18 15.26 7.92
N LYS A 38 15.31 16.27 7.94
CA LYS A 38 15.67 17.62 7.48
C LYS A 38 16.90 18.12 8.27
N PRO A 39 17.88 18.71 7.58
CA PRO A 39 19.05 19.25 8.27
C PRO A 39 18.62 20.39 9.20
N GLN A 40 19.25 20.47 10.38
CA GLN A 40 19.14 21.64 11.25
C GLN A 40 20.24 22.64 10.89
N GLY A 41 19.89 23.93 10.72
CA GLY A 41 20.86 24.98 10.34
C GLY A 41 21.44 24.79 8.94
N ASP A 42 22.72 25.11 8.75
CA ASP A 42 23.40 25.10 7.44
C ASP A 42 23.95 23.72 7.03
N ALA A 43 23.48 22.65 7.65
CA ALA A 43 23.96 21.30 7.36
C ALA A 43 23.57 20.89 5.91
N GLN A 44 24.59 20.61 5.09
CA GLN A 44 24.40 20.30 3.66
C GLN A 44 23.96 18.86 3.39
N ASN A 45 24.20 17.94 4.34
CA ASN A 45 23.90 16.52 4.19
C ASN A 45 22.89 16.05 5.25
N PRO A 46 21.61 15.80 4.88
CA PRO A 46 20.63 15.28 5.81
C PRO A 46 20.97 13.83 6.23
N PRO A 47 20.86 13.47 7.52
CA PRO A 47 21.11 12.10 7.95
C PRO A 47 19.99 11.17 7.46
N PHE A 48 20.38 9.96 7.05
CA PHE A 48 19.45 8.89 6.70
C PHE A 48 19.24 7.96 7.90
N ILE A 49 17.98 7.73 8.25
CA ILE A 49 17.56 6.86 9.35
C ILE A 49 16.91 5.63 8.73
N MET A 50 17.56 4.48 8.88
CA MET A 50 17.04 3.19 8.43
C MET A 50 15.73 2.86 9.15
N ALA A 51 14.76 2.29 8.42
CA ALA A 51 13.56 1.76 9.03
C ALA A 51 13.88 0.51 9.87
N SER A 52 13.16 0.33 10.97
CA SER A 52 13.15 -0.94 11.68
C SER A 52 12.41 -1.99 10.87
N LYS A 53 12.84 -3.24 10.97
CA LYS A 53 12.10 -4.37 10.39
C LYS A 53 10.66 -4.35 10.93
N PRO A 54 9.64 -4.49 10.05
CA PRO A 54 8.26 -4.55 10.51
C PRO A 54 8.00 -5.82 11.33
N LYS A 55 7.07 -5.71 12.26
CA LYS A 55 6.52 -6.83 13.01
C LYS A 55 5.37 -7.48 12.24
N ASP A 56 5.16 -8.77 12.46
CA ASP A 56 4.09 -9.52 11.80
C ASP A 56 2.70 -8.92 12.05
N GLU A 57 2.46 -8.39 13.26
CA GLU A 57 1.22 -7.69 13.61
C GLU A 57 1.01 -6.40 12.80
N GLU A 58 2.08 -5.65 12.51
CA GLU A 58 2.03 -4.43 11.70
C GLU A 58 1.71 -4.77 10.25
N ILE A 59 2.31 -5.85 9.73
CA ILE A 59 2.01 -6.37 8.39
C ILE A 59 0.56 -6.85 8.29
N LYS A 60 0.08 -7.60 9.28
CA LYS A 60 -1.31 -8.07 9.33
C LYS A 60 -2.29 -6.90 9.34
N LYS A 61 -2.06 -5.92 10.21
CA LYS A 61 -2.90 -4.71 10.31
C LYS A 61 -2.91 -3.92 9.00
N LEU A 62 -1.76 -3.74 8.36
CA LEU A 62 -1.67 -3.05 7.07
C LEU A 62 -2.45 -3.80 5.98
N SER A 63 -2.34 -5.13 5.93
CA SER A 63 -3.09 -5.97 4.99
C SER A 63 -4.60 -5.82 5.16
N GLU A 64 -5.10 -5.84 6.40
CA GLU A 64 -6.52 -5.63 6.72
C GLU A 64 -7.02 -4.24 6.32
N GLN A 65 -6.19 -3.20 6.54
CA GLN A 65 -6.50 -1.83 6.14
C GLN A 65 -6.59 -1.68 4.61
N ILE A 66 -5.63 -2.27 3.88
CA ILE A 66 -5.63 -2.27 2.41
C ILE A 66 -6.85 -3.03 1.88
N SER A 67 -7.15 -4.20 2.43
CA SER A 67 -8.32 -4.99 2.05
C SER A 67 -9.63 -4.21 2.24
N SER A 68 -9.82 -3.62 3.43
CA SER A 68 -11.00 -2.80 3.73
C SER A 68 -11.14 -1.60 2.80
N ALA A 69 -10.02 -0.93 2.50
CA ALA A 69 -10.01 0.22 1.59
C ALA A 69 -10.37 -0.17 0.14
N ILE A 70 -9.86 -1.31 -0.33
CA ILE A 70 -10.18 -1.84 -1.67
C ILE A 70 -11.66 -2.23 -1.74
N ILE A 71 -12.18 -2.97 -0.75
CA ILE A 71 -13.60 -3.36 -0.70
C ILE A 71 -14.48 -2.12 -0.74
N LYS A 72 -14.21 -1.12 0.10
CA LYS A 72 -14.95 0.14 0.09
C LYS A 72 -14.88 0.84 -1.27
N MET A 73 -13.70 0.94 -1.87
CA MET A 73 -13.55 1.55 -3.20
C MET A 73 -14.35 0.81 -4.28
N LEU A 74 -14.42 -0.52 -4.21
CA LEU A 74 -15.20 -1.34 -5.15
C LEU A 74 -16.70 -1.17 -4.92
N ASP A 75 -17.15 -1.05 -3.68
CA ASP A 75 -18.54 -0.77 -3.31
C ASP A 75 -18.97 0.62 -3.81
N ASP A 76 -18.17 1.65 -3.53
CA ASP A 76 -18.37 3.02 -4.00
C ASP A 76 -18.44 3.10 -5.54
N LYS A 77 -17.84 2.13 -6.24
CA LYS A 77 -17.87 1.98 -7.71
C LYS A 77 -18.97 1.06 -8.23
N GLY A 78 -19.75 0.41 -7.36
CA GLY A 78 -20.86 -0.48 -7.72
C GLY A 78 -20.44 -1.79 -8.39
N VAL A 79 -19.20 -2.26 -8.19
CA VAL A 79 -18.65 -3.44 -8.91
C VAL A 79 -18.69 -4.74 -8.09
N LEU A 80 -19.01 -4.69 -6.79
CA LEU A 80 -18.97 -5.86 -5.90
C LEU A 80 -20.03 -6.95 -6.18
N GLU A 81 -21.16 -6.61 -6.80
CA GLU A 81 -22.22 -7.59 -7.13
C GLU A 81 -21.76 -8.67 -8.14
N ARG A 82 -20.60 -8.49 -8.79
CA ARG A 82 -20.05 -9.42 -9.80
C ARG A 82 -19.10 -10.49 -9.25
N PHE A 83 -18.66 -10.39 -7.99
CA PHE A 83 -17.60 -11.23 -7.43
C PHE A 83 -18.06 -12.21 -6.35
N LYS A 84 -19.34 -12.18 -5.95
CA LYS A 84 -19.91 -13.09 -4.94
C LYS A 84 -19.80 -14.57 -5.33
N ASP A 85 -19.73 -14.89 -6.63
CA ASP A 85 -19.75 -16.27 -7.13
C ASP A 85 -18.36 -16.88 -7.43
N GLN A 86 -17.25 -16.11 -7.36
CA GLN A 86 -15.95 -16.59 -7.88
C GLN A 86 -14.68 -16.25 -7.07
N ASP A 87 -14.76 -15.57 -5.92
CA ASP A 87 -13.56 -15.19 -5.16
C ASP A 87 -13.31 -16.10 -3.92
N PRO A 88 -12.24 -16.91 -3.89
CA PRO A 88 -11.85 -17.70 -2.71
C PRO A 88 -11.45 -16.84 -1.50
N LEU A 89 -11.07 -15.57 -1.69
CA LEU A 89 -10.73 -14.65 -0.60
C LEU A 89 -11.98 -14.04 0.07
N LEU A 90 -13.12 -14.01 -0.64
CA LEU A 90 -14.41 -13.66 -0.04
C LEU A 90 -14.98 -14.81 0.80
N GLN A 91 -14.57 -16.07 0.56
CA GLN A 91 -14.97 -17.21 1.40
C GLN A 91 -14.34 -17.17 2.80
N TYR A 92 -13.21 -16.47 2.98
CA TYR A 92 -12.54 -16.31 4.28
C TYR A 92 -13.10 -15.17 5.14
N ASN A 93 -14.08 -14.40 4.64
CA ASN A 93 -14.74 -13.33 5.39
C ASN A 93 -16.23 -13.62 5.59
N LEU A 94 -16.54 -14.38 6.65
CA LEU A 94 -17.84 -14.36 7.34
C LEU A 94 -17.63 -13.69 8.71
N PRO A 95 -18.64 -12.99 9.23
CA PRO A 95 -19.07 -11.64 8.90
C PRO A 95 -18.45 -10.62 9.88
N LEU A 96 -18.01 -9.46 9.40
CA LEU A 96 -18.06 -8.27 10.26
C LEU A 96 -19.52 -7.82 10.24
N ALA A 97 -20.29 -8.34 11.21
CA ALA A 97 -21.60 -7.83 11.53
C ALA A 97 -21.51 -6.30 11.69
N LEU A 98 -22.46 -5.61 11.04
CA LEU A 98 -22.82 -4.22 11.34
C LEU A 98 -23.14 -4.07 12.84
#